data_AF-A0A453PR52-F1
#
_entry.id   AF-A0A453PR52-F1
#
_cell.length_a   1.000
_cell.length_b   1.000
_cell.length_c   1.000
_cell.angle_alpha   90.00
_cell.angle_beta   90.00
_cell.angle_gamma   90.00
#
_symmetry.space_group_name_H-M   'P 1'
#
loop_
_entity.id
_entity.type
_entity.pdbx_description
1 polymer ?
#
loop_
_entity_poly.entity_id
_entity_poly.type
_entity_poly.pdbx_seq_one_letter_code
_entity_poly.pdbx_strand_id
1 'polypeptide(L)'
;MSSSSSTVQASLGQVAEKLTRTNYVLWRAQVTPQLRGAGFFGYVDGTMPEPVKFLTTKDKDGKEEKTPNPLHPIWFREGQQVLGYLLNTLTKEVLVQVTSIA
;
A
#
# COMPACT_ATOMS: atom_id res chain seq x y z
N MET A 1 -8.86 -32.44 7.54
CA MET A 1 -9.13 -31.26 8.39
C MET A 1 -8.44 -30.08 7.71
N SER A 2 -9.16 -29.31 6.90
CA SER A 2 -8.58 -28.14 6.23
C SER A 2 -8.67 -26.96 7.19
N SER A 3 -7.52 -26.54 7.72
CA SER A 3 -7.43 -25.33 8.53
C SER A 3 -7.67 -24.13 7.62
N SER A 4 -8.90 -23.62 7.63
CA SER A 4 -9.21 -22.31 7.04
C SER A 4 -8.40 -21.25 7.78
N SER A 5 -7.32 -20.79 7.17
CA SER A 5 -6.60 -19.62 7.67
C SER A 5 -7.49 -18.41 7.42
N SER A 6 -8.09 -17.89 8.48
CA SER A 6 -8.80 -16.62 8.45
C SER A 6 -7.79 -15.52 8.15
N THR A 7 -7.72 -15.06 6.89
CA THR A 7 -6.97 -13.85 6.56
C THR A 7 -7.70 -12.70 7.24
N VAL A 8 -7.17 -12.23 8.38
CA VAL A 8 -7.64 -11.01 9.02
C VAL A 8 -7.40 -9.89 8.01
N GLN A 9 -8.47 -9.42 7.37
CA GLN A 9 -8.38 -8.35 6.40
C GLN A 9 -8.02 -7.09 7.22
N ALA A 10 -6.79 -6.60 7.07
CA ALA A 10 -6.31 -5.47 7.84
C ALA A 10 -7.13 -4.23 7.47
N SER A 11 -8.09 -3.85 8.32
CA SER A 11 -8.87 -2.63 8.16
C SER A 11 -8.09 -1.47 8.75
N LEU A 12 -7.76 -0.49 7.90
CA LEU A 12 -7.17 0.76 8.37
C LEU A 12 -8.26 1.58 9.06
N GLY A 13 -7.98 2.01 10.30
CA GLY A 13 -8.93 2.72 11.14
C GLY A 13 -9.17 4.17 10.70
N GLN A 14 -10.00 4.89 11.44
CA GLN A 14 -10.10 6.35 11.30
C GLN A 14 -8.96 7.04 12.06
N VAL A 15 -8.58 8.23 11.60
CA VAL A 15 -7.70 9.14 12.34
C VAL A 15 -8.56 10.12 13.13
N ALA A 16 -8.14 10.45 14.36
CA ALA A 16 -8.83 11.43 15.18
C ALA A 16 -8.62 12.85 14.65
N GLU A 17 -7.41 13.13 14.15
CA GLU A 17 -7.10 14.39 13.46
C GLU A 17 -6.63 14.13 12.03
N LYS A 18 -7.30 14.80 11.09
CA LYS A 18 -6.86 14.83 9.70
C LYS A 18 -5.64 15.74 9.53
N LEU A 19 -4.80 15.45 8.54
CA LEU A 19 -3.62 16.24 8.24
C LEU A 19 -4.01 17.66 7.81
N THR A 20 -3.45 18.64 8.51
CA THR A 20 -3.46 20.07 8.19
C THR A 20 -2.03 20.52 7.89
N ARG A 21 -1.85 21.81 7.58
CA ARG A 21 -0.51 22.39 7.36
C ARG A 21 0.35 22.46 8.63
N THR A 22 -0.23 22.32 9.81
CA THR A 22 0.42 22.63 11.09
C THR A 22 0.52 21.44 12.05
N ASN A 23 -0.10 20.29 11.75
CA ASN A 23 -0.22 19.16 12.69
C ASN A 23 0.49 17.87 12.23
N TYR A 24 1.42 17.94 11.27
CA TYR A 24 2.06 16.75 10.68
C TYR A 24 2.59 15.75 11.70
N VAL A 25 3.26 16.21 12.77
CA VAL A 25 3.82 15.32 13.80
C VAL A 25 2.72 14.51 14.51
N LEU A 26 1.61 15.17 14.86
CA LEU A 26 0.47 14.53 15.51
C LEU A 26 -0.25 13.55 14.57
N TRP A 27 -0.50 13.98 13.32
CA TRP A 27 -1.09 13.14 12.30
C TRP A 27 -0.24 11.87 12.05
N ARG A 28 1.08 12.04 11.89
CA ARG A 28 2.02 10.94 11.65
C ARG A 28 2.03 9.95 12.82
N ALA A 29 1.93 10.44 14.05
CA ALA A 29 1.86 9.58 15.25
C ALA A 29 0.60 8.70 15.28
N GLN A 30 -0.51 9.13 14.66
CA GLN A 30 -1.74 8.33 14.54
C GLN A 30 -1.69 7.34 13.37
N VAL A 31 -1.20 7.78 12.21
CA VAL A 31 -1.18 6.97 10.98
C VAL A 31 -0.12 5.86 11.01
N THR A 32 1.06 6.14 11.57
CA THR A 32 2.20 5.20 11.53
C THR A 32 1.88 3.86 12.22
N PRO A 33 1.34 3.82 13.46
CA PRO A 33 1.00 2.56 14.11
C PRO A 33 -0.10 1.79 13.37
N GLN A 34 -1.07 2.48 12.76
CA GLN A 34 -2.13 1.83 11.99
C GLN A 34 -1.56 1.11 10.76
N LEU A 35 -0.71 1.78 9.99
CA LEU A 35 -0.05 1.18 8.83
C LEU A 35 0.90 0.03 9.21
N ARG A 36 1.67 0.19 10.30
CA ARG A 36 2.57 -0.87 10.79
C ARG A 36 1.81 -2.08 11.31
N GLY A 37 0.76 -1.85 12.11
CA GLY A 37 -0.10 -2.92 12.62
C GLY A 37 -0.82 -3.69 11.51
N ALA A 38 -1.15 -3.01 10.40
CA ALA A 38 -1.72 -3.61 9.20
C ALA A 38 -0.70 -4.26 8.25
N GLY A 39 0.61 -4.12 8.50
CA GLY A 39 1.67 -4.63 7.61
C GLY A 39 1.87 -3.82 6.33
N PHE A 40 1.27 -2.63 6.21
CA PHE A 40 1.30 -1.81 5.00
C PHE A 40 2.36 -0.69 5.01
N PHE A 41 3.10 -0.52 6.10
CA PHE A 41 4.08 0.57 6.21
C PHE A 41 5.17 0.51 5.12
N GLY A 42 5.48 -0.70 4.62
CA GLY A 42 6.41 -0.94 3.51
C GLY A 42 6.05 -0.22 2.20
N TYR A 43 4.76 0.07 1.97
CA TYR A 43 4.29 0.86 0.83
C TYR A 43 4.63 2.35 0.97
N VAL A 44 4.79 2.85 2.20
CA VAL A 44 4.98 4.27 2.50
C VAL A 44 6.46 4.63 2.62
N ASP A 45 7.26 3.77 3.26
CA ASP A 45 8.71 3.98 3.40
C ASP A 45 9.53 3.39 2.25
N GLY A 46 8.89 2.67 1.33
CA GLY A 46 9.51 2.09 0.14
C GLY A 46 10.27 0.79 0.39
N THR A 47 10.18 0.19 1.58
CA THR A 47 10.83 -1.10 1.85
C THR A 47 10.13 -2.27 1.15
N MET A 48 8.92 -2.06 0.62
CA MET A 48 8.21 -3.03 -0.22
C MET A 48 8.14 -2.56 -1.68
N PRO A 49 9.17 -2.84 -2.50
CA PRO A 49 9.24 -2.37 -3.88
C PRO A 49 8.21 -3.07 -4.78
N GLU A 50 7.84 -2.40 -5.88
CA GLU A 50 6.96 -2.97 -6.91
C GLU A 50 7.57 -4.26 -7.49
N PRO A 51 6.87 -5.41 -7.42
CA PRO A 51 7.31 -6.63 -8.07
C PRO A 51 7.37 -6.46 -9.59
N VAL A 52 8.32 -7.10 -10.26
CA VAL A 52 8.35 -7.10 -11.74
C VAL A 52 7.05 -7.64 -12.32
N LYS A 53 6.51 -7.02 -13.37
CA LYS A 53 5.22 -7.41 -13.98
C LYS A 53 5.25 -8.79 -14.63
N PHE A 54 6.39 -9.15 -15.20
CA PHE A 54 6.60 -10.43 -15.87
C PHE A 54 7.87 -11.09 -15.36
N LEU A 55 7.80 -12.37 -15.08
CA LEU A 55 8.94 -13.22 -14.78
C LEU A 55 9.44 -13.81 -16.10
N THR A 56 10.76 -13.83 -16.29
CA THR A 56 11.38 -14.47 -17.46
C THR A 56 11.96 -15.80 -17.02
N THR A 57 11.47 -16.89 -17.60
CA THR A 57 11.94 -18.26 -17.36
C THR A 57 12.46 -18.85 -18.67
N LYS A 58 13.51 -19.66 -18.60
CA LYS A 58 13.96 -20.43 -19.76
C LYS A 58 13.29 -21.79 -19.76
N ASP A 59 12.70 -22.18 -20.88
CA ASP A 59 12.19 -23.53 -21.06
C ASP A 59 13.34 -24.55 -21.25
N LYS A 60 12.98 -25.82 -21.41
CA LYS A 60 13.96 -26.93 -21.60
C LYS A 60 14.79 -26.78 -22.87
N ASP A 61 14.31 -26.00 -23.84
CA ASP A 61 14.95 -25.74 -25.13
C ASP A 61 15.74 -24.41 -25.12
N GLY A 62 15.84 -23.75 -23.97
CA GLY A 62 16.60 -22.52 -23.77
C GLY A 62 15.90 -21.26 -24.28
N LYS A 63 14.64 -21.35 -24.72
CA LYS A 63 13.83 -20.22 -25.16
C LYS A 63 13.29 -19.46 -23.94
N GLU A 64 13.33 -18.14 -24.03
CA GLU A 64 12.79 -17.28 -22.98
C GLU A 64 11.26 -17.20 -23.09
N GLU A 65 10.60 -17.55 -21.99
CA GLU A 65 9.16 -17.41 -21.79
C GLU A 65 8.90 -16.32 -20.74
N LYS A 66 7.97 -15.41 -21.04
CA LYS A 66 7.52 -14.37 -20.12
C LYS A 66 6.17 -14.77 -19.51
N THR A 67 6.16 -14.99 -18.20
CA THR A 67 4.94 -15.32 -17.44
C THR A 67 4.53 -14.15 -16.54
N PRO A 68 3.23 -13.82 -16.41
CA PRO A 68 2.79 -12.77 -15.51
C PRO A 68 3.17 -13.07 -14.04
N ASN A 69 3.64 -12.07 -13.32
CA ASN A 69 3.93 -12.22 -11.90
C ASN A 69 2.65 -12.07 -11.06
N PRO A 70 2.23 -13.10 -10.30
CA PRO A 70 1.02 -13.02 -9.48
C PRO A 70 1.13 -12.01 -8.32
N LEU A 71 2.35 -11.60 -7.92
CA LEU A 71 2.57 -10.65 -6.83
C LEU A 71 2.35 -9.20 -7.26
N HIS A 72 2.56 -8.87 -8.54
CA HIS A 72 2.37 -7.51 -9.04
C HIS A 72 0.95 -6.96 -8.83
N PRO A 73 -0.13 -7.66 -9.23
CA PRO A 73 -1.49 -7.15 -9.01
C PRO A 73 -1.89 -7.08 -7.53
N ILE A 74 -1.30 -7.91 -6.66
CA ILE A 74 -1.51 -7.85 -5.21
C ILE A 74 -0.88 -6.57 -4.66
N TRP A 75 0.40 -6.34 -4.98
CA TRP A 75 1.13 -5.14 -4.58
C TRP A 75 0.40 -3.87 -5.04
N PHE A 76 -0.04 -3.85 -6.30
CA PHE A 76 -0.78 -2.71 -6.84
C PHE A 76 -2.08 -2.45 -6.09
N ARG A 77 -2.88 -3.50 -5.83
CA ARG A 77 -4.15 -3.40 -5.11
C ARG A 77 -3.95 -2.84 -3.70
N GLU A 78 -2.99 -3.39 -2.95
CA GLU A 78 -2.70 -2.95 -1.58
C GLU A 78 -2.15 -1.52 -1.57
N GLY A 79 -1.28 -1.16 -2.52
CA GLY A 79 -0.81 0.22 -2.69
C GLY A 79 -1.97 1.21 -2.90
N GLN A 80 -2.98 0.85 -3.68
CA GLN A 80 -4.19 1.66 -3.85
C GLN A 80 -5.02 1.78 -2.55
N GLN A 81 -5.05 0.75 -1.71
CA GLN A 81 -5.72 0.82 -0.39
C GLN A 81 -4.99 1.78 0.54
N VAL A 82 -3.66 1.71 0.59
CA VAL A 82 -2.82 2.64 1.36
C VAL A 82 -3.03 4.07 0.89
N LEU A 83 -3.01 4.30 -0.44
CA LEU A 83 -3.27 5.61 -1.02
C LEU A 83 -4.66 6.14 -0.63
N GLY A 84 -5.71 5.35 -0.85
CA GLY A 84 -7.08 5.75 -0.52
C GLY A 84 -7.26 6.07 0.97
N TYR A 85 -6.65 5.28 1.84
CA TYR A 85 -6.61 5.56 3.27
C TYR A 85 -5.90 6.89 3.57
N LEU A 86 -4.68 7.09 3.06
CA LEU A 86 -3.91 8.32 3.31
C LEU A 86 -4.68 9.56 2.85
N LEU A 87 -5.29 9.53 1.66
CA LEU A 87 -6.12 10.63 1.14
C LEU A 87 -7.31 10.93 2.06
N ASN A 88 -7.96 9.91 2.61
CA ASN A 88 -9.07 10.08 3.56
C ASN A 88 -8.64 10.70 4.89
N THR A 89 -7.36 10.57 5.26
CA THR A 89 -6.79 11.23 6.45
C THR A 89 -6.41 12.69 6.21
N LEU A 90 -6.57 13.24 5.00
CA LEU A 90 -6.25 14.64 4.70
C LEU A 90 -7.46 15.55 4.88
N THR A 91 -7.22 16.79 5.32
CA THR A 91 -8.22 17.85 5.19
C THR A 91 -8.42 18.24 3.72
N LYS A 92 -9.57 18.85 3.39
CA LYS A 92 -9.87 19.28 2.01
C LYS A 92 -8.78 20.18 1.43
N GLU A 93 -8.27 21.11 2.23
CA GLU A 93 -7.24 22.05 1.82
C GLU A 93 -5.93 21.33 1.43
N VAL A 94 -5.45 20.44 2.29
CA VAL A 94 -4.23 19.66 2.03
C VAL A 94 -4.45 18.66 0.88
N LEU A 95 -5.62 18.04 0.81
CA LEU A 95 -5.99 17.11 -0.26
C LEU A 95 -5.90 17.77 -1.64
N VAL A 96 -6.45 18.98 -1.80
CA VAL A 96 -6.37 19.74 -3.07
C VAL A 96 -4.93 19.96 -3.50
N GLN A 97 -4.04 20.30 -2.57
CA GLN A 97 -2.62 20.49 -2.87
C GLN A 97 -1.97 19.19 -3.33
N VAL A 98 -2.20 18.08 -2.61
CA VAL A 98 -1.64 16.76 -2.96
C VAL A 98 -2.14 16.27 -4.32
N THR A 99 -3.42 16.44 -4.63
CA THR A 99 -4.00 16.00 -5.91
C THR A 99 -3.63 16.92 -7.08
N SER A 100 -3.23 18.17 -6.82
CA SER A 100 -2.78 19.09 -7.88
C SER A 100 -1.35 18.84 -8.36
N ILE A 101 -0.59 18.04 -7.61
CA ILE A 101 0.82 17.71 -7.89
C ILE A 101 0.94 16.38 -8.66
N ALA A 102 -0.15 15.59 -8.73
CA ALA A 102 -0.23 14.33 -9.48
C ALA A 102 -0.71 14.56 -10.91
#